data_AF-F3CGT3-F1
#
_entry.id   AF-F3CGT3-F1
#
_cell.length_a   1.000
_cell.length_b   1.000
_cell.length_c   1.000
_cell.angle_alpha   90.00
_cell.angle_beta   90.00
_cell.angle_gamma   90.00
#
_symmetry.space_group_name_H-M   'P 1'
#
loop_
_entity.id
_entity.type
_entity.pdbx_description
1 polymer ?
#
loop_
_entity_poly.entity_id
_entity_poly.type
_entity_poly.pdbx_seq_one_letter_code
_entity_poly.pdbx_strand_id
1 'polypeptide(L)' 'YMMQDSGIGLLLTQSALLQGLPVQVQSLCLDQEGDWLDGYSTANPINLSHPQNLAYVIYTSGSTGKP' A
#
# COMPACT_ATOMS: atom_id res chain seq x y z
N TYR A 1 8.51 -8.00 -9.15
CA TYR A 1 8.82 -6.79 -9.94
C TYR A 1 8.22 -5.55 -9.29
N MET A 2 6.90 -5.31 -9.36
CA MET A 2 6.29 -4.06 -8.85
C MET A 2 6.69 -3.72 -7.41
N MET A 3 6.67 -4.68 -6.48
CA MET A 3 7.10 -4.43 -5.09
C MET A 3 8.58 -4.04 -4.95
N GLN A 4 9.45 -4.53 -5.84
CA GLN A 4 10.88 -4.19 -5.82
C GLN A 4 11.14 -2.83 -6.49
N ASP A 5 10.43 -2.53 -7.58
CA ASP A 5 10.61 -1.32 -8.38
C ASP A 5 9.97 -0.08 -7.74
N SER A 6 8.80 -0.25 -7.12
CA SER A 6 8.01 0.86 -6.56
C SER A 6 8.58 1.50 -5.29
N GLY A 7 9.52 0.82 -4.61
CA GLY A 7 10.08 1.32 -3.34
C GLY A 7 9.06 1.42 -2.19
N ILE A 8 7.97 0.64 -2.24
CA ILE A 8 6.94 0.67 -1.19
C ILE A 8 7.53 0.31 0.18
N GLY A 9 7.20 1.12 1.20
CA GLY A 9 7.55 0.86 2.60
C GLY A 9 6.45 0.15 3.39
N LEU A 10 5.21 0.21 2.91
CA LEU A 10 4.04 -0.41 3.53
C LEU A 10 3.14 -1.02 2.45
N LEU A 11 2.75 -2.28 2.65
CA LEU A 11 1.78 -2.99 1.83
C LEU A 11 0.43 -3.06 2.57
N LEU A 12 -0.63 -2.50 1.98
CA LEU A 12 -2.01 -2.77 2.41
C LEU A 12 -2.53 -4.01 1.70
N THR A 13 -3.05 -4.98 2.44
CA THR A 13 -3.46 -6.27 1.88
C THR A 13 -4.60 -6.92 2.69
N GLN A 14 -4.95 -8.15 2.33
CA GLN A 14 -5.82 -9.03 3.10
C GLN A 14 -5.04 -10.28 3.53
N SER A 15 -5.44 -10.88 4.63
CA SER A 15 -4.75 -12.00 5.27
C SER A 15 -4.60 -13.21 4.34
N ALA A 16 -5.62 -13.49 3.53
CA ALA A 16 -5.60 -14.58 2.55
C ALA A 16 -4.56 -14.40 1.43
N LEU A 17 -4.19 -13.16 1.08
CA LEU A 17 -3.24 -12.86 0.00
C LEU A 17 -1.79 -12.88 0.50
N LEU A 18 -1.59 -12.68 1.80
CA LEU A 18 -0.26 -12.50 2.39
C LEU A 18 0.64 -13.72 2.17
N GLN A 19 0.08 -14.94 2.24
CA GLN A 19 0.85 -16.17 2.06
C GLN A 19 1.41 -16.37 0.64
N GLY A 20 0.78 -15.75 -0.36
CA GLY A 20 1.22 -15.85 -1.76
C GLY A 20 2.23 -14.77 -2.17
N LEU A 21 2.54 -13.83 -1.29
CA LEU A 21 3.37 -12.67 -1.61
C LEU A 21 4.81 -12.89 -1.11
N PRO A 22 5.84 -12.52 -1.89
CA PRO A 22 7.21 -12.47 -1.40
C PRO A 22 7.35 -11.29 -0.43
N VAL A 23 6.94 -11.48 0.83
CA VAL A 23 6.86 -10.40 1.83
C VAL A 23 8.26 -10.09 2.38
N GLN A 24 8.81 -8.94 1.99
CA GLN A 24 9.98 -8.31 2.64
C GLN A 24 9.67 -6.89 3.14
N VAL A 25 8.41 -6.48 3.04
CA VAL A 25 7.93 -5.13 3.34
C VAL A 25 6.92 -5.21 4.47
N GLN A 26 6.89 -4.20 5.35
CA GLN A 26 5.88 -4.09 6.38
C GLN A 26 4.49 -4.19 5.73
N SER A 27 3.61 -5.01 6.31
CA SER A 27 2.28 -5.28 5.75
C SER A 27 1.21 -4.99 6.80
N LEU A 28 0.10 -4.39 6.37
CA LEU A 28 -1.09 -4.16 7.16
C LEU A 28 -2.27 -4.87 6.49
N CYS A 29 -2.82 -5.87 7.18
CA CYS A 29 -4.03 -6.54 6.76
C CYS A 29 -5.25 -5.67 7.11
N LEU A 30 -6.11 -5.39 6.14
CA LEU A 30 -7.32 -4.59 6.38
C LEU A 30 -8.47 -5.41 6.97
N ASP A 31 -8.39 -6.74 6.82
CA ASP A 31 -9.37 -7.74 7.27
C ASP A 31 -9.04 -8.33 8.66
N GLN A 32 -8.33 -7.56 9.50
CA GLN A 32 -8.02 -7.95 10.87
C GLN A 32 -9.31 -8.13 11.69
N GLU A 33 -9.30 -9.08 12.62
CA GLU A 33 -10.42 -9.29 13.53
C GLU A 33 -10.58 -8.11 14.50
N GLY A 34 -11.83 -7.80 14.84
CA GLY A 34 -12.18 -6.71 15.74
C GLY A 34 -12.17 -5.32 15.08
N ASP A 35 -12.49 -4.30 15.88
CA ASP A 35 -12.45 -2.91 15.43
C ASP A 35 -11.08 -2.30 15.72
N TRP A 36 -10.09 -2.67 14.91
CA TRP A 36 -8.70 -2.23 15.08
C TRP A 36 -8.49 -0.73 14.80
N LEU A 37 -9.54 -0.03 14.32
CA LEU A 37 -9.58 1.43 14.20
C LEU A 37 -10.30 2.10 15.37
N ASP A 38 -10.84 1.34 16.33
CA ASP A 38 -11.47 1.91 17.51
C ASP A 38 -10.48 2.80 18.28
N GLY A 39 -10.99 3.94 18.76
CA GLY A 39 -10.18 4.98 19.42
C GLY A 39 -9.36 5.87 18.48
N TYR A 40 -9.30 5.61 17.17
CA TYR A 40 -8.71 6.55 16.21
C TYR A 40 -9.69 7.68 15.84
N SER A 41 -9.12 8.85 15.51
CA SER A 41 -9.91 10.00 15.08
C SER A 41 -10.59 9.76 13.73
N THR A 42 -11.86 10.14 13.64
CA THR A 42 -12.62 10.17 12.37
C THR A 42 -12.51 11.51 11.63
N ALA A 43 -11.91 12.53 12.25
CA ALA A 43 -11.65 13.80 11.59
C ALA A 43 -10.61 13.65 10.48
N ASN A 44 -10.69 14.53 9.47
CA ASN A 44 -9.68 14.60 8.42
C ASN A 44 -8.28 14.78 9.03
N PRO A 45 -7.26 14.06 8.55
CA PRO A 45 -5.90 14.24 9.01
C PRO A 45 -5.39 15.64 8.63
N ILE A 46 -4.36 16.09 9.34
CA ILE A 46 -3.64 17.30 8.97
C ILE A 46 -3.06 17.10 7.56
N ASN A 47 -3.32 18.04 6.65
CA ASN A 47 -2.78 17.97 5.30
C ASN A 47 -1.29 18.31 5.32
N LEU A 48 -0.46 17.29 5.02
CA LEU A 48 0.99 17.41 4.91
C LEU A 48 1.47 17.33 3.45
N SER A 49 0.55 17.24 2.49
CA SER A 49 0.85 17.04 1.08
C SER A 49 1.20 18.35 0.37
N HIS A 50 2.20 18.31 -0.49
CA HIS A 50 2.56 19.38 -1.42
C HIS A 50 2.13 19.03 -2.86
N PRO A 51 1.84 20.04 -3.71
CA PRO A 51 1.46 19.81 -5.11
C PRO A 51 2.48 19.02 -5.94
N GLN A 52 3.76 19.01 -5.52
CA GLN A 52 4.81 18.25 -6.21
C GLN A 52 4.96 16.81 -5.68
N ASN A 53 4.21 16.39 -4.66
CA ASN A 53 4.28 15.01 -4.18
C ASN A 53 3.56 14.07 -5.17
N LEU A 54 4.14 12.88 -5.36
CA LEU A 54 3.48 11.82 -6.12
C LEU A 54 2.20 11.39 -5.40
N ALA A 55 1.08 11.37 -6.12
CA ALA A 55 -0.19 10.89 -5.60
C ALA A 55 -0.39 9.38 -5.83
N TYR A 56 0.03 8.87 -6.99
CA TYR A 56 -0.02 7.45 -7.33
C TYR A 56 1.00 7.10 -8.41
N VAL A 57 1.37 5.82 -8.47
CA VAL A 57 2.11 5.21 -9.57
C VAL A 57 1.27 4.05 -10.10
N ILE A 58 0.95 4.07 -11.39
CA ILE A 58 0.20 3.01 -12.06
C ILE A 58 1.12 2.38 -13.10
N TYR A 59 1.38 1.08 -12.94
CA TYR A 59 2.13 0.28 -13.90
C TYR A 59 1.22 -0.09 -15.07
N THR A 60 1.70 0.14 -16.29
CA THR A 60 1.01 -0.21 -17.54
C THR A 60 1.88 -1.17 -18.34
N SER A 61 1.32 -1.88 -19.31
CA SER A 61 1.99 -3.02 -19.98
C SER A 61 3.10 -2.62 -20.97
N GLY A 62 4.07 -1.79 -20.55
CA GLY A 62 5.09 -1.15 -21.38
C GLY A 62 5.64 -2.02 -22.53
N SER A 63 5.96 -1.37 -23.66
CA SER A 63 6.40 -2.01 -24.91
C SER A 63 7.62 -2.94 -24.78
N THR A 64 8.37 -2.84 -23.69
CA THR A 64 9.54 -3.68 -23.35
C THR A 64 9.18 -5.01 -22.68
N GLY A 65 7.90 -5.33 -22.49
CA GLY A 65 7.44 -6.63 -21.98
C GLY A 65 7.55 -6.80 -20.45
N LYS A 66 8.07 -5.79 -19.76
CA LYS A 66 7.86 -5.60 -18.31
C LYS A 66 6.98 -4.36 -18.16
N PRO A 67 5.91 -4.44 -17.35
CA PRO A 67 5.21 -3.22 -16.95
C PRO A 67 6.10 -2.31 -16.13
#